data_AF-R5EH16-F1
#
_entry.id   AF-R5EH16-F1
#
_cell.length_a   1.000
_cell.length_b   1.000
_cell.length_c   1.000
_cell.angle_alpha   90.00
_cell.angle_beta   90.00
_cell.angle_gamma   90.00
#
_symmetry.space_group_name_H-M   'P 1'
#
loop_
_entity.id
_entity.type
_entity.pdbx_description
1 polymer ?
#
loop_
_entity_poly.entity_id
_entity_poly.type
_entity_poly.pdbx_seq_one_letter_code
_entity_poly.pdbx_strand_id
1 'polypeptide(L)'
;MKKSLIRSDVELQEGPFKGQDLNTYLYMNLPSVYLFRMSSNVMHEDGILEGDVVIVDRSLLIENGDYVVMSINGTFLLRQFLDGREPRLVCADDSIPDINLTHVEECELFGVVSSVIRKTRIKKNGKYGSNGRQNPYTFRRKNKVYPKDPNDNGRNFM
;
A
#
# COMPACT_ATOMS: atom_id res chain seq x y z
N MET A 1 -22.65 -31.17 17.04
CA MET A 1 -22.32 -29.74 16.86
C MET A 1 -21.06 -29.63 16.01
N LYS A 2 -21.13 -29.03 14.82
CA LYS A 2 -19.93 -28.77 14.01
C LYS A 2 -19.15 -27.64 14.69
N LYS A 3 -17.94 -27.93 15.17
CA LYS A 3 -17.01 -26.90 15.65
C LYS A 3 -16.69 -26.02 14.43
N SER A 4 -17.14 -24.77 14.43
CA SER A 4 -16.74 -23.82 13.40
C SER A 4 -15.22 -23.65 13.51
N LEU A 5 -14.49 -24.03 12.46
CA LEU A 5 -13.05 -23.90 12.42
C LEU A 5 -12.75 -22.44 12.03
N ILE A 6 -12.45 -21.61 13.02
CA ILE A 6 -11.95 -20.25 12.78
C ILE A 6 -10.64 -20.39 12.00
N ARG A 7 -10.59 -19.83 10.78
CA ARG A 7 -9.38 -19.75 9.95
C ARG A 7 -8.59 -18.50 10.35
N SER A 8 -7.28 -18.53 10.17
CA SER A 8 -6.45 -17.35 10.38
C SER A 8 -6.63 -16.40 9.19
N ASP A 9 -6.92 -15.13 9.46
CA ASP A 9 -7.01 -14.08 8.42
C ASP A 9 -5.64 -13.47 8.10
N VAL A 10 -4.62 -13.80 8.90
CA VAL A 10 -3.25 -13.27 8.78
C VAL A 10 -2.21 -14.35 9.08
N GLU A 11 -1.04 -14.21 8.47
CA GLU A 11 0.13 -15.03 8.75
C GLU A 11 1.28 -14.13 9.21
N LEU A 12 1.91 -14.48 10.34
CA LEU A 12 3.13 -13.80 10.78
C LEU A 12 4.27 -14.27 9.87
N GLN A 13 4.75 -13.38 9.01
CA GLN A 13 5.89 -13.64 8.15
C GLN A 13 7.19 -13.48 8.96
N GLU A 14 7.92 -14.57 9.18
CA GLU A 14 9.30 -14.55 9.65
C GLU A 14 10.24 -14.34 8.44
N GLY A 15 11.42 -13.73 8.63
CA GLY A 15 12.37 -13.48 7.53
C GLY A 15 12.20 -12.12 6.85
N PRO A 16 11.94 -12.02 5.54
CA PRO A 16 12.04 -10.79 4.73
C PRO A 16 11.03 -9.68 5.08
N PHE A 17 10.20 -9.86 6.12
CA PHE A 17 9.31 -8.84 6.69
C PHE A 17 9.65 -8.44 8.13
N LYS A 18 10.55 -9.19 8.79
CA LYS A 18 10.91 -8.95 10.20
C LYS A 18 12.00 -7.88 10.29
N GLY A 19 11.65 -6.72 10.85
CA GLY A 19 12.58 -5.60 11.02
C GLY A 19 12.88 -4.81 9.75
N GLN A 20 11.98 -4.85 8.77
CA GLN A 20 12.24 -4.38 7.42
C GLN A 20 11.97 -2.90 7.21
N ASP A 21 12.80 -2.30 6.37
CA ASP A 21 12.66 -0.95 5.86
C ASP A 21 11.71 -0.95 4.66
N LEU A 22 10.60 -0.21 4.77
CA LEU A 22 9.66 -0.08 3.66
C LEU A 22 10.31 0.53 2.43
N ASN A 23 11.36 1.33 2.57
CA ASN A 23 12.08 1.87 1.42
C ASN A 23 12.69 0.75 0.58
N THR A 24 13.31 -0.25 1.21
CA THR A 24 13.88 -1.40 0.50
C THR A 24 12.78 -2.33 -0.02
N TYR A 25 11.77 -2.61 0.81
CA TYR A 25 10.70 -3.55 0.43
C TYR A 25 9.84 -3.03 -0.73
N LEU A 26 9.57 -1.73 -0.78
CA LEU A 26 8.73 -1.07 -1.79
C LEU A 26 9.57 -0.27 -2.79
N TYR A 27 10.89 -0.44 -2.80
CA TYR A 27 11.83 0.23 -3.69
C TYR A 27 11.76 1.77 -3.69
N MET A 28 11.26 2.39 -2.60
CA MET A 28 11.08 3.85 -2.51
C MET A 28 12.40 4.64 -2.49
N ASN A 29 13.54 3.98 -2.37
CA ASN A 29 14.87 4.59 -2.47
C ASN A 29 15.38 4.70 -3.92
N LEU A 30 14.70 4.08 -4.90
CA LEU A 30 15.08 4.21 -6.30
C LEU A 30 14.72 5.59 -6.85
N PRO A 31 15.57 6.19 -7.71
CA PRO A 31 15.32 7.53 -8.25
C PRO A 31 14.13 7.58 -9.22
N SER A 32 13.65 6.43 -9.72
CA SER A 32 12.47 6.32 -10.57
C SER A 32 11.16 6.24 -9.80
N VAL A 33 11.19 6.14 -8.47
CA VAL A 33 10.02 5.92 -7.62
C VAL A 33 9.59 7.21 -6.94
N TYR A 34 8.29 7.50 -7.03
CA TYR A 34 7.67 8.72 -6.56
C TYR A 34 6.47 8.41 -5.69
N LEU A 35 6.14 9.31 -4.77
CA LEU A 35 4.98 9.22 -3.91
C LEU A 35 3.96 10.30 -4.30
N PHE A 36 2.74 9.88 -4.59
CA PHE A 36 1.60 10.79 -4.70
C PHE A 36 0.67 10.55 -3.52
N ARG A 37 -0.09 11.58 -3.17
CA ARG A 37 -1.20 11.44 -2.22
C ARG A 37 -2.50 11.58 -2.98
N MET A 38 -3.36 10.57 -2.86
CA MET A 38 -4.69 10.60 -3.44
C MET A 38 -5.48 11.73 -2.78
N SER A 39 -6.02 12.65 -3.59
CA SER A 39 -6.71 13.87 -3.15
C SER A 39 -8.22 13.83 -3.37
N SER A 40 -8.75 12.70 -3.84
CA SER A 40 -10.17 12.49 -4.08
C SER A 40 -10.54 11.02 -3.86
N ASN A 41 -11.83 10.70 -3.92
CA ASN A 41 -12.34 9.35 -3.69
C ASN A 41 -12.81 8.65 -4.98
N VAL A 42 -12.39 9.14 -6.15
CA VAL A 42 -12.89 8.66 -7.45
C VAL A 42 -12.41 7.25 -7.82
N MET A 43 -11.46 6.70 -7.07
CA MET A 43 -10.91 5.35 -7.26
C MET A 43 -11.32 4.40 -6.12
N HIS A 44 -12.38 4.73 -5.38
CA HIS A 44 -12.74 4.02 -4.15
C HIS A 44 -13.27 2.61 -4.36
N GLU A 45 -13.98 2.35 -5.47
CA GLU A 45 -14.48 1.01 -5.80
C GLU A 45 -13.33 0.02 -6.02
N ASP A 46 -12.20 0.51 -6.51
CA ASP A 46 -10.94 -0.22 -6.66
C ASP A 46 -10.11 -0.27 -5.35
N GLY A 47 -10.64 0.27 -4.26
CA GLY A 47 -10.01 0.26 -2.95
C GLY A 47 -8.92 1.32 -2.74
N ILE A 48 -8.74 2.26 -3.67
CA ILE A 48 -7.83 3.41 -3.54
C ILE A 48 -8.64 4.61 -3.03
N LEU A 49 -8.39 4.99 -1.78
CA LEU A 49 -9.19 5.98 -1.07
C LEU A 49 -8.48 7.34 -0.99
N GLU A 50 -9.27 8.38 -0.76
CA GLU A 50 -8.73 9.70 -0.43
C GLU A 50 -7.76 9.63 0.76
N GLY A 51 -6.60 10.27 0.62
CA GLY A 51 -5.55 10.31 1.63
C GLY A 51 -4.55 9.17 1.55
N ASP A 52 -4.78 8.15 0.71
CA ASP A 52 -3.77 7.13 0.43
C ASP A 52 -2.50 7.72 -0.14
N VAL A 53 -1.37 7.09 0.20
CA VAL A 53 -0.11 7.33 -0.49
C VAL A 53 0.02 6.26 -1.56
N VAL A 54 0.12 6.67 -2.81
CA VAL A 54 0.35 5.78 -3.95
C VAL A 54 1.82 5.88 -4.35
N ILE A 55 2.46 4.73 -4.53
CA ILE A 55 3.84 4.61 -4.97
C ILE A 55 3.81 4.41 -6.48
N VAL A 56 4.52 5.27 -7.20
CA VAL A 56 4.53 5.32 -8.66
C VAL A 56 5.96 5.11 -9.15
N ASP A 57 6.19 4.10 -9.98
CA ASP A 57 7.50 3.78 -10.55
C ASP A 57 7.52 4.11 -12.05
N ARG A 58 8.45 4.97 -12.45
CA ARG A 58 8.66 5.38 -13.85
C ARG A 58 9.50 4.39 -14.66
N SER A 59 10.14 3.42 -13.99
CA SER A 59 10.97 2.41 -14.67
C SER A 59 10.18 1.23 -15.18
N LEU A 60 8.93 1.06 -14.71
CA LEU A 60 8.02 0.00 -15.15
C LEU A 60 7.43 0.33 -16.51
N LEU A 61 7.32 -0.70 -17.37
CA LEU A 61 6.51 -0.62 -18.58
C LEU A 61 5.04 -0.77 -18.18
N ILE A 62 4.18 0.05 -18.80
CA ILE A 62 2.73 -0.01 -18.60
C ILE A 62 2.14 -1.25 -19.26
N GLU A 63 1.26 -1.96 -18.53
CA GLU A 63 0.51 -3.12 -19.02
C GLU A 63 -1.01 -2.88 -18.92
N ASN A 64 -1.79 -3.64 -19.69
CA ASN A 64 -3.24 -3.55 -19.67
C ASN A 64 -3.80 -3.91 -18.29
N GLY A 65 -4.61 -3.03 -17.71
CA GLY A 65 -5.21 -3.16 -16.39
C GLY A 65 -4.40 -2.52 -15.27
N ASP A 66 -3.20 -2.00 -15.56
CA ASP A 66 -2.40 -1.28 -14.57
C ASP A 66 -3.09 0.00 -14.10
N TYR A 67 -2.90 0.33 -12.84
CA TYR A 67 -3.14 1.69 -12.36
C TYR A 67 -1.94 2.56 -12.72
N VAL A 68 -2.19 3.72 -13.30
CA VAL A 68 -1.15 4.66 -13.71
C VAL A 68 -1.43 6.05 -13.20
N VAL A 69 -0.36 6.81 -12.98
CA VAL A 69 -0.46 8.27 -12.91
C VAL A 69 -0.12 8.83 -14.29
N MET A 70 -1.05 9.56 -14.86
CA MET A 70 -0.92 10.19 -16.18
C MET A 70 -1.17 11.69 -16.05
N SER A 71 -0.33 12.50 -16.70
CA SER A 71 -0.58 13.93 -16.87
C SER A 71 -1.48 14.12 -18.08
N ILE A 72 -2.64 14.75 -17.90
CA ILE A 72 -3.58 15.12 -18.96
C ILE A 72 -3.74 16.63 -18.91
N ASN A 73 -3.33 17.34 -19.97
CA ASN A 73 -3.34 18.81 -20.04
C ASN A 73 -2.74 19.47 -18.77
N GLY A 74 -1.60 18.95 -18.31
CA GLY A 74 -0.90 19.42 -17.10
C GLY A 74 -1.49 18.99 -15.75
N THR A 75 -2.56 18.19 -15.75
CA THR A 75 -3.20 17.68 -14.52
C THR A 75 -2.90 16.20 -14.31
N PHE A 76 -2.39 15.83 -13.14
CA PHE A 76 -2.17 14.42 -12.79
C PHE A 76 -3.47 13.71 -12.41
N LEU A 77 -3.72 12.59 -13.05
CA LEU A 77 -4.84 11.68 -12.77
C LEU A 77 -4.31 10.29 -12.46
N LEU A 78 -4.89 9.64 -11.45
CA LEU A 78 -4.73 8.21 -11.22
C LEU A 78 -5.92 7.48 -11.86
N ARG A 79 -5.65 6.56 -12.79
CA ARG A 79 -6.66 5.82 -13.54
C ARG A 79 -6.18 4.41 -13.83
N GLN A 80 -7.10 3.49 -14.09
CA GLN A 80 -6.75 2.21 -14.70
C GLN A 80 -6.52 2.42 -16.20
N PHE A 81 -5.42 1.90 -16.72
CA PHE A 81 -5.12 1.90 -18.15
C PHE A 81 -5.73 0.66 -18.81
N LEU A 82 -6.56 0.88 -19.84
CA LEU A 82 -7.02 -0.19 -20.72
C LEU A 82 -6.38 -0.02 -22.09
N ASP A 83 -5.62 -1.03 -22.49
CA ASP A 83 -4.97 -1.09 -23.80
C ASP A 83 -5.97 -1.53 -24.88
N GLY A 84 -5.65 -1.24 -26.13
CA GLY A 84 -6.44 -1.65 -27.28
C GLY A 84 -6.29 -0.68 -28.46
N ARG A 85 -7.19 -0.82 -29.43
CA ARG A 85 -7.22 0.08 -30.61
C ARG A 85 -7.48 1.53 -30.23
N GLU A 86 -8.30 1.73 -29.20
CA GLU A 86 -8.61 3.02 -28.61
C GLU A 86 -8.28 2.92 -27.11
N PRO A 87 -7.02 3.15 -26.72
CA PRO A 87 -6.59 3.01 -25.34
C PRO A 87 -7.29 4.05 -24.46
N ARG A 88 -7.69 3.64 -23.25
CA ARG A 88 -8.49 4.47 -22.34
C ARG A 88 -7.91 4.53 -20.94
N LEU A 89 -8.19 5.62 -20.26
CA LEU A 89 -8.03 5.75 -18.82
C LEU A 89 -9.40 5.70 -18.15
N VAL A 90 -9.57 4.71 -17.27
CA VAL A 90 -10.84 4.38 -16.61
C VAL A 90 -10.79 4.78 -15.14
N CYS A 91 -11.89 5.35 -14.66
CA CYS A 91 -12.09 5.67 -13.25
C CYS A 91 -12.88 4.55 -12.59
N ALA A 92 -12.63 4.27 -11.31
CA ALA A 92 -13.43 3.29 -10.57
C ALA A 92 -14.87 3.78 -10.31
N ASP A 93 -15.08 5.10 -10.33
CA ASP A 93 -16.40 5.72 -10.26
C ASP A 93 -17.01 5.81 -11.67
N ASP A 94 -17.95 4.91 -11.98
CA ASP A 94 -18.65 4.81 -13.27
C ASP A 94 -19.39 6.09 -13.69
N SER A 95 -19.61 7.05 -12.76
CA SER A 95 -20.21 8.35 -13.10
C SER A 95 -19.23 9.28 -13.82
N ILE A 96 -17.92 8.97 -13.79
CA ILE A 96 -16.86 9.72 -14.44
C ILE A 96 -16.53 9.05 -15.78
N PRO A 97 -16.72 9.73 -16.93
CA PRO A 97 -16.43 9.14 -18.23
C PRO A 97 -14.97 8.75 -18.39
N ASP A 98 -14.75 7.63 -19.09
CA ASP A 98 -13.44 7.21 -19.58
C ASP A 98 -12.79 8.31 -20.43
N ILE A 99 -11.48 8.44 -20.30
CA ILE A 99 -10.69 9.31 -21.16
C ILE A 99 -10.09 8.46 -22.28
N ASN A 100 -10.58 8.63 -23.51
CA ASN A 100 -9.96 8.02 -24.68
C ASN A 100 -8.70 8.79 -25.07
N LEU A 101 -7.55 8.13 -24.97
CA LEU A 101 -6.24 8.74 -25.22
C LEU A 101 -6.04 9.16 -26.68
N THR A 102 -6.80 8.61 -27.63
CA THR A 102 -6.74 9.04 -29.03
C THR A 102 -7.32 10.44 -29.27
N HIS A 103 -8.11 10.96 -28.32
CA HIS A 103 -8.77 12.27 -28.41
C HIS A 103 -8.16 13.32 -27.48
N VAL A 104 -7.06 12.99 -26.80
CA VAL A 104 -6.35 13.92 -25.92
C VAL A 104 -5.19 14.53 -26.68
N GLU A 105 -5.08 15.87 -26.67
CA GLU A 105 -3.99 16.59 -27.34
C GLU A 105 -2.67 16.47 -26.59
N GLU A 106 -2.70 16.67 -25.26
CA GLU A 106 -1.52 16.59 -24.41
C GLU A 106 -1.70 15.55 -23.30
N CYS A 107 -0.95 14.46 -23.42
CA CYS A 107 -0.90 13.44 -22.39
C CYS A 107 0.50 12.83 -22.25
N GLU A 108 0.88 12.54 -21.01
CA GLU A 108 2.16 11.90 -20.69
C GLU A 108 1.98 10.90 -19.54
N LEU A 109 2.42 9.65 -19.74
CA LEU A 109 2.55 8.70 -18.65
C LEU A 109 3.61 9.22 -17.66
N PHE A 110 3.21 9.49 -16.43
CA PHE A 110 4.18 9.77 -15.38
C PHE A 110 4.86 8.46 -14.96
N GLY A 111 4.07 7.45 -14.59
CA GLY A 111 4.55 6.11 -14.23
C GLY A 111 3.43 5.17 -13.77
N VAL A 112 3.79 3.92 -13.48
CA VAL A 112 2.87 2.86 -13.06
C VAL A 112 2.76 2.83 -11.53
N VAL A 113 1.54 2.70 -11.01
CA VAL A 113 1.30 2.56 -9.57
C VAL A 113 1.67 1.14 -9.14
N SER A 114 2.75 1.02 -8.37
CA SER A 114 3.26 -0.26 -7.90
C SER A 114 2.69 -0.68 -6.55
N SER A 115 2.21 0.28 -5.75
CA SER A 115 1.71 0.01 -4.40
C SER A 115 0.85 1.15 -3.85
N VAL A 116 -0.05 0.80 -2.93
CA VAL A 116 -0.90 1.74 -2.21
C VAL A 116 -0.71 1.55 -0.70
N ILE A 117 -0.41 2.63 0.02
CA ILE A 117 -0.19 2.62 1.46
C ILE A 117 -1.23 3.48 2.15
N ARG A 118 -2.00 2.86 3.07
CA ARG A 118 -2.95 3.54 3.93
C ARG A 118 -2.56 3.45 5.39
N LYS A 119 -2.48 4.58 6.08
CA LYS A 119 -2.34 4.62 7.55
C LYS A 119 -3.72 4.54 8.19
N THR A 120 -4.04 3.40 8.80
CA THR A 120 -5.35 3.18 9.45
C THR A 120 -5.46 3.89 10.80
N ARG A 121 -4.35 4.06 11.52
CA ARG A 121 -4.31 4.78 12.78
C ARG A 121 -3.77 6.19 12.59
N ILE A 122 -4.68 7.16 12.56
CA ILE A 122 -4.30 8.57 12.60
C ILE A 122 -3.84 8.91 14.03
N LYS A 123 -2.57 9.26 14.19
CA LYS A 123 -2.12 9.87 15.44
C LYS A 123 -2.79 11.24 15.53
N LYS A 124 -3.62 11.48 16.56
CA LYS A 124 -4.07 12.84 16.86
C LYS A 124 -2.81 13.68 17.10
N ASN A 125 -2.63 14.77 16.38
CA ASN A 125 -1.54 15.73 16.60
C ASN A 125 -1.73 16.40 17.97
N GLY A 126 -1.38 15.68 19.03
CA GLY A 126 -1.25 16.20 20.37
C GLY A 126 0.21 16.51 20.62
N LYS A 127 0.50 17.79 20.86
CA LYS A 127 1.65 18.18 21.66
C LYS A 127 1.60 17.34 22.96
N TYR A 128 2.53 16.42 23.17
CA TYR A 128 2.65 15.69 24.44
C TYR A 128 4.15 15.60 24.78
N GLY A 129 4.65 15.98 25.97
CA GLY A 129 3.91 16.31 27.19
C GLY A 129 3.20 15.09 27.78
N SER A 130 3.98 14.15 28.33
CA SER A 130 3.63 13.26 29.46
C SER A 130 2.26 12.53 29.49
N ASN A 131 2.29 11.21 29.31
CA ASN A 131 2.13 10.24 30.42
C ASN A 131 1.96 8.82 29.88
N GLY A 132 2.77 7.89 30.41
CA GLY A 132 2.85 6.48 30.04
C GLY A 132 1.56 5.68 30.26
N ARG A 133 0.55 5.90 29.42
CA ARG A 133 -0.61 5.02 29.31
C ARG A 133 -0.16 3.69 28.72
N GLN A 134 -0.09 2.64 29.55
CA GLN A 134 0.07 1.27 29.09
C GLN A 134 -1.09 0.89 28.17
N ASN A 135 -0.81 0.12 27.11
CA ASN A 135 -1.82 -0.38 26.20
C ASN A 135 -2.78 -1.33 26.98
N PRO A 136 -4.08 -0.98 27.14
CA PRO A 136 -5.01 -1.74 27.96
C PRO A 136 -5.34 -3.13 27.40
N TYR A 137 -4.94 -3.43 26.16
CA TYR A 137 -5.10 -4.73 25.51
C TYR A 137 -3.87 -5.65 25.64
N THR A 138 -2.94 -5.33 26.54
CA THR A 138 -1.85 -6.25 26.88
C THR A 138 -2.39 -7.42 27.70
N PHE A 139 -2.81 -8.48 27.02
CA PHE A 139 -3.08 -9.74 27.70
C PHE A 139 -1.75 -10.33 28.20
N ARG A 140 -1.54 -10.34 29.52
CA ARG A 140 -0.47 -11.15 30.13
C ARG A 140 -0.70 -12.60 29.72
N ARG A 141 0.06 -13.09 28.74
CA ARG A 141 0.15 -14.54 28.49
C ARG A 141 0.67 -15.17 29.78
N LYS A 142 -0.15 -15.94 30.49
CA LYS A 142 0.36 -16.89 31.48
C LYS A 142 1.41 -17.75 30.76
N ASN A 143 2.63 -17.75 31.30
CA ASN A 143 3.82 -18.41 30.76
C ASN A 143 3.51 -19.66 29.93
N LYS A 144 3.55 -19.54 28.60
CA LYS A 144 3.81 -20.69 27.73
C LYS A 144 5.32 -20.88 27.71
N VAL A 145 5.80 -21.84 28.49
CA VAL A 145 7.14 -22.39 28.32
C VAL A 145 7.11 -23.12 26.98
N TYR A 146 7.78 -22.57 25.97
CA TYR A 146 8.12 -23.35 24.80
C TYR A 146 9.21 -24.35 25.23
N PRO A 147 9.15 -25.62 24.80
CA PRO A 147 10.28 -26.53 24.99
C PRO A 147 11.53 -25.85 24.43
N LYS A 148 12.61 -25.81 25.22
CA LYS A 148 13.90 -25.38 24.70
C LYS A 148 14.25 -26.27 23.51
N ASP A 149 14.68 -25.65 22.42
CA ASP A 149 15.26 -26.39 21.29
C ASP A 149 16.43 -27.24 21.83
N PRO A 150 16.45 -28.56 21.61
CA PRO A 150 17.57 -29.41 22.01
C PRO A 150 18.93 -28.95 21.47
N ASN A 151 18.95 -28.10 20.45
CA ASN A 151 20.16 -27.56 19.82
C ASN A 151 20.47 -26.10 20.17
N ASP A 152 19.74 -25.46 21.11
CA ASP A 152 20.07 -24.12 21.61
C ASP A 152 21.28 -24.18 22.57
N ASN A 153 22.48 -24.13 21.98
CA ASN A 153 23.76 -24.07 22.69
C ASN A 153 24.07 -22.67 23.27
N GLY A 154 23.11 -22.11 24.00
CA GLY A 154 23.25 -21.01 24.97
C GLY A 154 24.49 -20.13 24.79
N ARG A 155 24.51 -19.30 23.75
CA ARG A 155 25.49 -18.20 23.67
C ARG A 155 24.93 -17.00 24.42
N ASN A 156 25.40 -16.82 25.65
CA ASN A 156 25.25 -15.57 26.39
C ASN A 156 26.10 -14.51 25.69
N PHE A 157 25.47 -13.49 25.12
CA PHE A 157 26.15 -12.24 24.82
C PHE A 157 26.20 -11.43 26.12
N MET A 158 27.42 -11.18 26.61
CA MET A 158 27.73 -10.15 27.61
C MET A 158 27.44 -8.76 27.06
#